data_AF-A0A2B4R992-F1
#
_entry.id   AF-A0A2B4R992-F1
#
_cell.length_a   1.000
_cell.length_b   1.000
_cell.length_c   1.000
_cell.angle_alpha   90.00
_cell.angle_beta   90.00
_cell.angle_gamma   90.00
#
_symmetry.space_group_name_H-M   'P 1'
#
loop_
_entity.id
_entity.type
_entity.pdbx_description
1 polymer ?
#
loop_
_entity_poly.entity_id
_entity_poly.type
_entity_poly.pdbx_seq_one_letter_code
_entity_poly.pdbx_strand_id
1 'polypeptide(L)'
;MFCSTCGQCLRNEDKFCSHCGKDASSSLSVTAAPSRVPCTSSNAGSKAIKSFAAYRKSKGHQWKQRVIKTAGKVKEEEVAVGIGLMEFNTKESRLRPVRRKRVMLRISNKAPYNDVCAQAAAKFRTYHINFYQEGEEYHLLYESGMEAQFLPGTTELRT
;
A
#
# COMPACT_ATOMS: atom_id res chain seq x y z
N MET A 1 28.78 12.40 -39.01
CA MET A 1 28.01 13.38 -39.81
C MET A 1 27.56 14.51 -38.89
N PHE A 2 27.16 15.70 -39.37
CA PHE A 2 26.68 16.78 -38.50
C PHE A 2 25.21 17.10 -38.79
N CYS A 3 24.44 17.46 -37.77
CA CYS A 3 23.05 17.88 -37.95
C CYS A 3 22.99 19.19 -38.74
N SER A 4 22.29 19.20 -39.87
CA SER A 4 22.09 20.38 -40.71
C SER A 4 21.33 21.53 -40.03
N THR A 5 20.63 21.26 -38.93
CA THR A 5 19.85 22.28 -38.20
C THR A 5 20.60 22.90 -37.02
N CYS A 6 21.32 22.10 -36.23
CA CYS A 6 21.95 22.58 -34.99
C CYS A 6 23.47 22.36 -34.94
N GLY A 7 24.07 21.80 -35.98
CA GLY A 7 25.53 21.60 -36.09
C GLY A 7 26.11 20.48 -35.23
N GLN A 8 25.29 19.78 -34.43
CA GLN A 8 25.79 18.75 -33.51
C GLN A 8 26.32 17.50 -34.25
N CYS A 9 27.41 16.91 -33.74
CA CYS A 9 27.95 15.63 -34.22
C CYS A 9 26.92 14.50 -34.08
N LEU A 10 26.53 13.90 -35.20
CA LEU A 10 25.72 12.69 -35.29
C LEU A 10 26.60 11.49 -35.55
N ARG A 11 26.29 10.38 -34.87
CA ARG A 11 26.87 9.07 -35.16
C ARG A 11 26.22 8.53 -36.44
N ASN A 12 26.94 7.69 -37.18
CA ASN A 12 26.51 7.26 -38.52
C ASN A 12 25.20 6.45 -38.55
N GLU A 13 24.73 5.99 -37.39
CA GLU A 13 23.50 5.19 -37.23
C GLU A 13 22.32 5.99 -36.64
N ASP A 14 22.54 7.27 -36.32
CA ASP A 14 21.51 8.10 -35.71
C ASP A 14 20.49 8.55 -36.77
N LYS A 15 19.26 8.06 -36.67
CA LYS A 15 18.14 8.48 -37.54
C LYS A 15 17.62 9.88 -37.22
N PHE A 16 17.86 10.36 -36.00
CA PHE A 16 17.38 11.64 -35.48
C PHE A 16 18.45 12.31 -34.63
N CYS A 17 18.51 13.63 -34.66
CA CYS A 17 19.42 14.40 -33.82
C CYS A 17 18.94 14.39 -32.37
N SER A 18 19.79 13.92 -31.46
CA SER A 18 19.51 13.90 -30.02
C SER A 18 19.37 15.28 -29.37
N HIS A 19 19.86 16.34 -30.03
CA HIS A 19 19.80 17.70 -29.49
C HIS A 19 18.55 18.47 -29.94
N CYS A 20 18.17 18.39 -31.22
CA CYS A 20 17.04 19.14 -31.77
C CYS A 20 15.86 18.27 -32.20
N GLY A 21 15.98 16.95 -32.14
CA GLY A 21 14.92 15.99 -32.46
C GLY A 21 14.61 15.82 -33.94
N LYS A 22 15.37 16.44 -34.85
CA LYS A 22 15.11 16.39 -36.31
C LYS A 22 15.83 15.23 -36.98
N ASP A 23 15.20 14.71 -38.02
CA ASP A 23 15.66 13.56 -38.81
C ASP A 23 17.01 13.85 -39.46
N ALA A 24 17.98 12.95 -39.25
CA ALA A 24 19.34 13.07 -39.78
C ALA A 24 19.40 12.87 -41.31
N SER A 25 18.38 12.22 -41.89
CA SER A 25 18.25 11.95 -43.32
C SER A 25 17.48 13.07 -44.04
N SER A 26 18.02 14.29 -44.03
CA SER A 26 17.49 15.36 -44.88
C SER A 26 18.58 15.92 -45.79
N SER A 27 18.79 15.25 -46.93
CA SER A 27 19.41 15.86 -48.11
C SER A 27 18.68 15.45 -49.39
N LEU A 28 17.78 16.35 -49.81
CA LEU A 28 17.39 16.73 -51.18
C LEU A 28 16.90 15.64 -52.16
N SER A 29 15.59 15.68 -52.42
CA SER A 29 15.07 15.62 -53.79
C SER A 29 13.95 16.65 -53.96
N VAL A 30 14.27 17.75 -54.62
CA VAL A 30 13.29 18.66 -55.21
C VAL A 30 12.64 17.93 -56.38
N THR A 31 11.33 17.70 -56.32
CA THR A 31 10.35 18.06 -57.37
C THR A 31 8.96 17.50 -57.04
N ALA A 32 7.96 18.35 -57.29
CA ALA A 32 6.54 18.05 -57.51
C ALA A 32 5.70 17.51 -56.33
N ALA A 33 4.65 18.26 -56.02
CA ALA A 33 3.54 17.82 -55.19
C ALA A 33 2.97 16.48 -55.66
N PRO A 34 2.48 15.66 -54.71
CA PRO A 34 1.22 14.99 -54.95
C PRO A 34 0.21 15.29 -53.84
N SER A 35 -0.99 15.57 -54.34
CA SER A 35 -2.27 15.68 -53.65
C SER A 35 -2.40 14.73 -52.46
N ARG A 36 -2.78 15.26 -51.29
CA ARG A 36 -3.26 14.48 -50.15
C ARG A 36 -4.61 13.86 -50.52
N VAL A 37 -4.58 12.64 -51.02
CA VAL A 37 -5.75 11.76 -51.03
C VAL A 37 -5.79 11.02 -49.68
N PRO A 38 -6.88 11.10 -48.90
CA PRO A 38 -7.02 10.28 -47.70
C PRO A 38 -7.42 8.87 -48.12
N CYS A 39 -6.51 7.91 -47.96
CA CYS A 39 -6.81 6.50 -48.14
C CYS A 39 -7.50 5.96 -46.87
N THR A 40 -8.83 5.80 -46.96
CA THR A 40 -9.67 5.11 -45.99
C THR A 40 -9.67 3.61 -46.29
N SER A 41 -9.20 2.79 -45.36
CA SER A 41 -9.55 1.39 -45.09
C SER A 41 -8.50 0.81 -44.13
N SER A 42 -8.77 0.03 -43.09
CA SER A 42 -9.98 -0.62 -42.61
C SER A 42 -9.75 -1.03 -41.14
N ASN A 43 -10.85 -1.05 -40.37
CA ASN A 43 -11.06 -1.65 -39.04
C ASN A 43 -9.86 -2.22 -38.25
N ALA A 44 -9.34 -1.38 -37.37
CA ALA A 44 -9.01 -1.76 -35.99
C ALA A 44 -9.48 -0.60 -35.11
N GLY A 45 -10.32 -0.87 -34.10
CA GLY A 45 -11.00 0.16 -33.30
C GLY A 45 -10.05 1.25 -32.81
N SER A 46 -9.98 2.35 -33.57
CA SER A 46 -9.04 3.43 -33.34
C SER A 46 -9.63 4.31 -32.25
N LYS A 47 -9.42 3.89 -30.99
CA LYS A 47 -9.55 4.84 -29.89
C LYS A 47 -8.55 5.95 -30.18
N ALA A 48 -9.06 7.11 -30.59
CA ALA A 48 -8.27 8.30 -30.85
C ALA A 48 -7.25 8.46 -29.72
N ILE A 49 -5.96 8.53 -30.08
CA ILE A 49 -4.87 8.67 -29.12
C ILE A 49 -5.14 9.99 -28.39
N LYS A 50 -5.55 9.89 -27.12
CA LYS A 50 -5.83 11.06 -26.29
C LYS A 50 -4.53 11.84 -26.11
N SER A 51 -4.60 13.17 -26.17
CA SER A 51 -3.45 14.01 -25.87
C SER A 51 -2.89 13.69 -24.47
N PHE A 52 -1.59 13.90 -24.28
CA PHE A 52 -0.93 13.62 -23.01
C PHE A 52 -1.59 14.36 -21.82
N ALA A 53 -2.10 15.57 -22.05
CA ALA A 53 -2.87 16.33 -21.08
C ALA A 53 -4.20 15.65 -20.70
N ALA A 54 -4.94 15.13 -21.67
CA ALA A 54 -6.18 14.39 -21.43
C ALA A 54 -5.91 13.05 -20.70
N TYR A 55 -4.78 12.39 -21.01
CA TYR A 55 -4.33 11.20 -20.30
C TYR A 55 -4.03 11.48 -18.81
N ARG A 56 -3.26 12.55 -18.52
CA ARG A 56 -2.94 12.96 -17.13
C ARG A 56 -4.19 13.26 -16.31
N LYS A 57 -5.16 14.01 -16.89
CA LYS A 57 -6.45 14.29 -16.23
C LYS A 57 -7.25 13.01 -15.96
N SER A 58 -7.32 12.10 -16.93
CA SER A 58 -8.02 10.81 -16.79
C SER A 58 -7.40 9.91 -15.73
N LYS A 59 -6.07 9.82 -15.68
CA LYS A 59 -5.34 9.05 -14.65
C LYS A 59 -5.48 9.66 -13.27
N GLY A 60 -5.46 10.99 -13.15
CA GLY A 60 -5.72 11.69 -11.89
C GLY A 60 -7.12 11.40 -11.33
N HIS A 61 -8.16 11.44 -12.19
CA HIS A 61 -9.52 11.10 -11.78
C HIS A 61 -9.67 9.63 -11.39
N GLN A 62 -9.04 8.72 -12.14
CA GLN A 62 -9.05 7.29 -11.86
C GLN A 62 -8.35 6.96 -10.52
N TRP A 63 -7.26 7.65 -10.20
CA TRP A 63 -6.59 7.53 -8.90
C TRP A 63 -7.46 8.07 -7.76
N LYS A 64 -8.01 9.28 -7.91
CA LYS A 64 -8.92 9.87 -6.90
C LYS A 64 -10.12 8.98 -6.60
N GLN A 65 -10.77 8.41 -7.63
CA GLN A 65 -11.89 7.50 -7.42
C GLN A 65 -11.53 6.21 -6.66
N ARG A 66 -10.31 5.69 -6.82
CA ARG A 66 -9.85 4.50 -6.07
C ARG A 66 -9.62 4.83 -4.60
N VAL A 67 -8.94 5.94 -4.33
CA VAL A 67 -8.57 6.37 -2.97
C VAL A 67 -9.81 6.83 -2.18
N ILE A 68 -10.73 7.55 -2.82
CA ILE A 68 -11.97 8.00 -2.16
C ILE A 68 -12.88 6.80 -1.82
N LYS A 69 -12.97 5.78 -2.68
CA LYS A 69 -13.75 4.56 -2.37
C LYS A 69 -13.18 3.74 -1.22
N THR A 70 -11.88 3.87 -0.93
CA THR A 70 -11.24 3.16 0.19
C THR A 70 -11.28 3.94 1.50
N ALA A 71 -11.50 5.26 1.47
CA ALA A 71 -11.47 6.12 2.65
C ALA A 71 -12.75 6.07 3.53
N GLY A 72 -13.84 5.42 3.08
CA GLY A 72 -15.18 5.67 3.65
C GLY A 72 -15.85 4.56 4.46
N LYS A 73 -15.27 3.35 4.60
CA LYS A 73 -15.92 2.29 5.39
C LYS A 73 -14.89 1.54 6.24
N VAL A 74 -14.89 1.80 7.54
CA VAL A 74 -14.28 0.91 8.54
C VAL A 74 -15.11 -0.36 8.54
N LYS A 75 -14.72 -1.29 7.67
CA LYS A 75 -15.33 -2.61 7.60
C LYS A 75 -15.07 -3.32 8.92
N GLU A 76 -16.08 -4.01 9.40
CA GLU A 76 -15.88 -4.98 10.46
C GLU A 76 -15.07 -6.12 9.87
N GLU A 77 -13.85 -6.26 10.35
CA GLU A 77 -12.90 -7.23 9.87
C GLU A 77 -12.41 -8.04 11.07
N GLU A 78 -12.31 -9.35 10.88
CA GLU A 78 -11.76 -10.25 11.87
C GLU A 78 -10.23 -10.17 11.81
N VAL A 79 -9.61 -9.79 12.93
CA VAL A 79 -8.17 -9.59 13.05
C VAL A 79 -7.60 -10.65 13.98
N ALA A 80 -6.42 -11.16 13.61
CA ALA A 80 -5.66 -12.08 14.45
C ALA A 80 -4.76 -11.29 15.41
N VAL A 81 -4.98 -11.45 16.72
CA VAL A 81 -4.19 -10.80 17.78
C VAL A 81 -3.51 -11.86 18.63
N GLY A 82 -2.22 -11.71 18.89
CA GLY A 82 -1.48 -12.61 19.77
C GLY A 82 -1.29 -12.01 21.15
N ILE A 83 -1.88 -12.61 22.18
CA ILE A 83 -1.86 -12.14 23.57
C ILE A 83 -0.91 -12.99 24.40
N GLY A 84 0.01 -12.35 25.12
CA GLY A 84 0.99 -13.02 25.99
C GLY A 84 0.62 -12.92 27.46
N LEU A 85 1.11 -13.85 28.28
CA LEU A 85 1.00 -13.77 29.74
C LEU A 85 2.11 -12.87 30.30
N MET A 86 1.78 -12.02 31.27
CA MET A 86 2.74 -11.21 32.03
C MET A 86 2.81 -11.76 33.45
N GLU A 87 4.02 -11.84 34.01
CA GLU A 87 4.26 -12.27 35.39
C GLU A 87 5.04 -11.19 36.12
N PHE A 88 4.67 -10.93 37.38
CA PHE A 88 5.38 -9.96 38.20
C PHE A 88 6.66 -10.57 38.76
N ASN A 89 7.80 -10.02 38.38
CA ASN A 89 9.08 -10.46 38.93
C ASN A 89 9.36 -9.69 40.22
N THR A 90 9.28 -10.38 41.36
CA THR A 90 9.51 -9.81 42.69
C THR A 90 10.93 -9.29 42.90
N LYS A 91 11.93 -9.84 42.22
CA LYS A 91 13.34 -9.43 42.36
C LYS A 91 13.65 -8.12 41.65
N GLU A 92 13.00 -7.88 40.51
CA GLU A 92 13.22 -6.71 39.68
C GLU A 92 12.08 -5.69 39.80
N SER A 93 11.08 -5.98 40.63
CA SER A 93 9.86 -5.19 40.85
C SER A 93 9.19 -4.71 39.56
N ARG A 94 9.16 -5.58 38.53
CA ARG A 94 8.60 -5.25 37.20
C ARG A 94 7.84 -6.41 36.59
N LEU A 95 6.80 -6.10 35.84
CA LEU A 95 6.09 -7.06 35.00
C LEU A 95 6.99 -7.49 33.84
N ARG A 96 7.05 -8.80 33.60
CA ARG A 96 7.86 -9.41 32.55
C ARG A 96 6.98 -10.32 31.70
N PRO A 97 7.06 -10.23 30.37
CA PRO A 97 6.33 -11.15 29.51
C PRO A 97 6.92 -12.56 29.65
N VAL A 98 6.04 -13.53 29.86
CA VAL A 98 6.41 -14.95 29.96
C VAL A 98 6.72 -15.46 28.56
N ARG A 99 7.98 -15.84 28.33
CA ARG A 99 8.43 -16.32 27.01
C ARG A 99 7.64 -17.56 26.59
N ARG A 100 7.31 -17.64 25.30
CA ARG A 100 6.63 -18.78 24.65
C ARG A 100 5.22 -19.08 25.20
N LYS A 101 4.61 -18.19 25.97
CA LYS A 101 3.25 -18.31 26.49
C LYS A 101 2.36 -17.24 25.88
N ARG A 102 2.07 -17.43 24.59
CA ARG A 102 1.26 -16.50 23.79
C ARG A 102 0.15 -17.27 23.09
N VAL A 103 -1.06 -16.75 23.18
CA VAL A 103 -2.26 -17.32 22.57
C VAL A 103 -2.72 -16.43 21.42
N MET A 104 -3.04 -17.05 20.29
CA MET A 104 -3.62 -16.35 19.15
C MET A 104 -5.15 -16.33 19.26
N LEU A 105 -5.72 -15.12 19.25
CA LEU A 105 -7.15 -14.87 19.15
C LEU A 105 -7.50 -14.35 17.76
N ARG A 106 -8.69 -14.69 17.30
CA ARG A 106 -9.32 -14.02 16.17
C ARG A 106 -10.55 -13.30 16.70
N ILE A 107 -10.55 -11.98 16.55
CA ILE A 107 -11.54 -11.09 17.16
C ILE A 107 -11.88 -9.98 16.17
N SER A 108 -13.08 -9.42 16.30
CA SER A 108 -13.48 -8.24 15.54
C SER A 108 -12.53 -7.08 15.86
N ASN A 109 -12.17 -6.30 14.84
CA ASN A 109 -11.37 -5.09 15.01
C ASN A 109 -12.03 -4.03 15.92
N LYS A 110 -13.33 -4.15 16.21
CA LYS A 110 -14.09 -3.28 17.11
C LYS A 110 -14.43 -3.93 18.45
N ALA A 111 -13.91 -5.12 18.73
CA ALA A 111 -14.21 -5.83 19.96
C ALA A 111 -13.80 -4.99 21.19
N PRO A 112 -14.68 -4.87 22.20
CA PRO A 112 -14.32 -4.18 23.43
C PRO A 112 -13.30 -4.99 24.22
N TYR A 113 -12.52 -4.29 25.04
CA TYR A 113 -11.46 -4.86 25.87
C TYR A 113 -11.91 -6.07 26.71
N ASN A 114 -13.09 -5.98 27.34
CA ASN A 114 -13.61 -7.03 28.20
C ASN A 114 -13.80 -8.36 27.44
N ASP A 115 -14.29 -8.29 26.21
CA ASP A 115 -14.50 -9.48 25.37
C ASP A 115 -13.16 -10.10 24.98
N VAL A 116 -12.17 -9.27 24.65
CA VAL A 116 -10.82 -9.73 24.33
C VAL A 116 -10.18 -10.40 25.53
N CYS A 117 -10.30 -9.81 26.72
CA CYS A 117 -9.76 -10.36 27.96
C CYS A 117 -10.45 -11.68 28.31
N ALA A 118 -11.77 -11.75 28.24
CA ALA A 118 -12.55 -12.96 28.52
C ALA A 118 -12.18 -14.12 27.57
N GLN A 119 -12.09 -13.84 26.26
CA GLN A 119 -11.69 -14.85 25.28
C GLN A 119 -10.22 -15.30 25.47
N ALA A 120 -9.33 -14.37 25.82
CA ALA A 120 -7.95 -14.69 26.13
C ALA A 120 -7.87 -15.61 27.35
N ALA A 121 -8.53 -15.23 28.45
CA ALA A 121 -8.57 -15.98 29.69
C ALA A 121 -9.13 -17.39 29.46
N ALA A 122 -10.21 -17.53 28.69
CA ALA A 122 -10.76 -18.83 28.33
C ALA A 122 -9.74 -19.72 27.61
N LYS A 123 -9.02 -19.18 26.61
CA LYS A 123 -7.98 -19.97 25.92
C LYS A 123 -6.76 -20.25 26.81
N PHE A 124 -6.35 -19.32 27.67
CA PHE A 124 -5.26 -19.57 28.62
C PHE A 124 -5.62 -20.67 29.61
N ARG A 125 -6.86 -20.70 30.13
CA ARG A 125 -7.38 -21.80 30.95
C ARG A 125 -7.25 -23.14 30.22
N THR A 126 -7.67 -23.22 28.96
CA THR A 126 -7.64 -24.48 28.19
C THR A 126 -6.21 -24.96 27.87
N TYR A 127 -5.33 -24.07 27.41
CA TYR A 127 -4.02 -24.47 26.87
C TYR A 127 -2.85 -24.31 27.85
N HIS A 128 -3.02 -23.52 28.90
CA HIS A 128 -1.97 -23.13 29.85
C HIS A 128 -2.47 -23.17 31.29
N ILE A 129 -3.24 -24.20 31.66
CA ILE A 129 -3.85 -24.38 32.98
C ILE A 129 -2.84 -24.19 34.13
N ASN A 130 -1.62 -24.70 33.99
CA ASN A 130 -0.59 -24.60 35.05
C ASN A 130 -0.11 -23.16 35.32
N PHE A 131 -0.37 -22.22 34.41
CA PHE A 131 0.02 -20.82 34.52
C PHE A 131 -1.18 -19.89 34.69
N TYR A 132 -2.39 -20.46 34.68
CA TYR A 132 -3.61 -19.73 34.90
C TYR A 132 -4.06 -19.97 36.35
N GLN A 133 -4.07 -18.91 37.15
CA GLN A 133 -4.56 -18.93 38.52
C GLN A 133 -6.06 -18.72 38.53
N GLU A 134 -6.78 -19.76 38.89
CA GLU A 134 -8.24 -19.70 38.98
C GLU A 134 -8.66 -18.87 40.20
N GLY A 135 -9.49 -17.84 39.97
CA GLY A 135 -9.95 -16.92 41.02
C GLY A 135 -9.25 -15.56 41.04
N GLU A 136 -8.18 -15.37 40.25
CA GLU A 136 -7.57 -14.06 40.08
C GLU A 136 -8.22 -13.26 38.94
N GLU A 137 -8.25 -11.94 39.09
CA GLU A 137 -8.69 -11.02 38.05
C GLU A 137 -7.54 -10.72 37.09
N TYR A 138 -7.78 -10.93 35.80
CA TYR A 138 -6.79 -10.70 34.76
C TYR A 138 -7.07 -9.40 34.01
N HIS A 139 -6.03 -8.56 33.89
CA HIS A 139 -6.06 -7.36 33.09
C HIS A 139 -5.16 -7.52 31.85
N LEU A 140 -5.63 -7.05 30.70
CA LEU A 140 -4.88 -6.98 29.47
C LEU A 140 -4.07 -5.67 29.43
N LEU A 141 -2.79 -5.82 29.10
CA LEU A 141 -1.82 -4.72 29.09
C LEU A 141 -1.27 -4.54 27.68
N TYR A 142 -0.88 -3.30 27.37
CA TYR A 142 -0.03 -3.03 26.21
C TYR A 142 1.39 -3.55 26.43
N GLU A 143 2.21 -3.56 25.36
CA GLU A 143 3.63 -3.92 25.45
C GLU A 143 4.43 -2.99 26.38
N SER A 144 3.96 -1.74 26.56
CA SER A 144 4.51 -0.78 27.52
C SER A 144 4.22 -1.13 28.98
N GLY A 145 3.31 -2.07 29.26
CA GLY A 145 2.86 -2.43 30.60
C GLY A 145 1.72 -1.58 31.15
N MET A 146 1.21 -0.62 30.37
CA MET A 146 0.00 0.14 30.74
C MET A 146 -1.26 -0.68 30.48
N GLU A 147 -2.31 -0.45 31.26
CA GLU A 147 -3.63 -1.05 31.04
C GLU A 147 -4.16 -0.70 29.65
N ALA A 148 -4.60 -1.73 28.92
CA ALA A 148 -5.17 -1.52 27.60
C ALA A 148 -6.61 -1.06 27.73
N GLN A 149 -6.96 0.01 27.02
CA GLN A 149 -8.37 0.45 26.89
C GLN A 149 -8.93 0.07 25.52
N PHE A 150 -8.07 0.12 24.49
CA PHE A 150 -8.44 -0.15 23.10
C PHE A 150 -7.44 -1.09 22.45
N LEU A 151 -7.87 -1.78 21.39
CA LEU A 151 -6.93 -2.55 20.57
C LEU A 151 -6.04 -1.58 19.75
N PRO A 152 -4.72 -1.80 19.71
CA PRO A 152 -3.82 -0.96 18.94
C PRO A 152 -4.25 -0.97 17.47
N GLY A 153 -4.39 0.24 16.88
CA GLY A 153 -4.84 0.43 15.49
C GLY A 153 -6.31 0.84 15.32
N THR A 154 -7.08 0.93 16.41
CA THR A 154 -8.47 1.44 16.35
C THR A 154 -8.54 2.97 16.26
N THR A 155 -7.70 3.71 16.99
CA THR A 155 -7.61 5.19 16.93
C THR A 155 -6.30 5.78 17.45
N GLU A 156 -5.27 4.96 17.72
CA GLU A 156 -4.00 5.48 18.26
C GLU A 156 -3.25 6.28 17.18
N LEU A 157 -3.50 7.59 17.18
CA LEU A 157 -2.65 8.57 16.51
C LEU A 157 -1.25 8.38 17.06
N ARG A 158 -0.32 7.99 16.20
CA ARG A 158 1.12 8.05 16.48
C ARG A 158 1.48 9.51 16.76
N THR A 159 1.46 9.90 18.02
CA THR A 159 2.18 11.07 18.53
C THR A 159 3.65 10.76 18.72
#